data_AF-A0A1J4JLU4-F1
#
_entry.id   AF-A0A1J4JLU4-F1
#
_cell.length_a   1.000
_cell.length_b   1.000
_cell.length_c   1.000
_cell.angle_alpha   90.00
_cell.angle_beta   90.00
_cell.angle_gamma   90.00
#
_symmetry.space_group_name_H-M   'P 1'
#
loop_
_entity.id
_entity.type
_entity.pdbx_description
1 polymer ?
#
loop_
_entity_poly.entity_id
_entity_poly.type
_entity_poly.pdbx_seq_one_letter_code
_entity_poly.pdbx_strand_id
1 'polypeptide(L)'
;MVPRDKAIKRFMTKNMVDSSSAKDVMDASIYSKYELPKAYQKCFYCVSCACHRRIVRVRSRVVRRVRVPLFLKLQRERAEQRQNQAQKNE
;
A
#
# COMPACT_ATOMS: atom_id res chain seq x y z
N MET A 1 22.89 -1.08 11.80
CA MET A 1 22.46 0.29 11.46
C MET A 1 22.49 0.48 9.94
N VAL A 2 21.56 1.24 9.35
CA VAL A 2 21.52 1.55 7.90
C VAL A 2 21.25 3.04 7.73
N PRO A 3 21.98 3.76 6.85
CA PRO A 3 21.76 5.18 6.64
C PRO A 3 20.37 5.45 6.06
N ARG A 4 19.82 6.62 6.39
CA ARG A 4 18.44 7.00 6.04
C ARG A 4 18.19 7.01 4.53
N ASP A 5 19.19 7.26 3.70
CA ASP A 5 19.03 7.34 2.24
C ASP A 5 19.00 5.96 1.58
N LYS A 6 19.64 4.97 2.21
CA LYS A 6 19.61 3.57 1.76
C LYS A 6 18.42 2.80 2.33
N ALA A 7 17.89 3.23 3.47
CA ALA A 7 16.77 2.57 4.12
C ALA A 7 15.50 2.60 3.25
N ILE A 8 14.84 1.45 3.15
CA ILE A 8 13.57 1.34 2.43
C ILE A 8 12.46 1.84 3.35
N LYS A 9 11.83 2.95 2.97
CA LYS A 9 10.80 3.64 3.77
C LYS A 9 9.41 3.21 3.28
N ARG A 10 8.54 2.80 4.22
CA ARG A 10 7.13 2.53 3.96
C ARG A 10 6.28 3.22 5.01
N PHE A 11 5.27 3.95 4.56
CA PHE A 11 4.26 4.49 5.45
C PHE A 11 3.16 3.45 5.59
N MET A 12 2.87 3.05 6.82
CA MET A 12 1.85 2.09 7.16
C MET A 12 0.75 2.83 7.91
N THR A 13 -0.39 3.00 7.24
CA THR A 13 -1.63 3.44 7.86
C THR A 13 -2.46 2.20 8.13
N LYS A 14 -2.83 1.98 9.37
CA LYS A 14 -3.69 0.87 9.79
C LYS A 14 -4.84 1.42 10.62
N ASN A 15 -6.01 0.82 10.51
CA ASN A 15 -7.06 1.06 11.50
C ASN A 15 -6.56 0.53 12.86
N MET A 16 -6.91 1.21 13.95
CA MET A 16 -6.51 0.73 15.29
C MET A 16 -7.25 -0.55 15.69
N VAL A 17 -8.46 -0.73 15.19
CA VAL A 17 -9.28 -1.93 15.38
C VAL A 17 -9.28 -2.73 14.08
N ASP A 18 -9.27 -4.06 14.20
CA ASP A 18 -9.38 -4.96 13.07
C ASP A 18 -10.77 -4.86 12.40
N SER A 19 -10.87 -5.18 11.11
CA SER A 19 -12.15 -5.09 10.38
C SER A 19 -13.24 -6.00 10.94
N SER A 20 -12.87 -7.15 11.51
CA SER A 20 -13.85 -8.09 12.08
C SER A 20 -14.48 -7.55 13.37
N SER A 21 -13.65 -7.00 14.27
CA SER A 21 -14.09 -6.46 15.56
C SER A 21 -14.62 -5.03 15.49
N ALA A 22 -14.50 -4.35 14.34
CA ALA A 22 -14.92 -2.96 14.20
C ALA A 22 -16.41 -2.77 14.52
N LYS A 23 -17.26 -3.75 14.17
CA LYS A 23 -18.69 -3.71 14.45
C LYS A 23 -18.98 -3.85 15.94
N ASP A 24 -18.37 -4.83 16.61
CA ASP A 24 -18.58 -5.06 18.04
C ASP A 24 -18.17 -3.85 18.87
N VAL A 25 -17.07 -3.20 18.49
CA VAL A 25 -16.61 -1.97 19.16
C VAL A 25 -17.57 -0.80 18.93
N MET A 26 -18.17 -0.68 17.74
CA MET A 26 -19.16 0.36 17.46
C MET A 26 -20.46 0.11 18.23
N ASP A 27 -20.96 -1.12 18.27
CA ASP A 27 -22.19 -1.49 18.98
C ASP A 27 -22.04 -1.33 20.51
N ALA A 28 -20.84 -1.60 21.05
CA ALA A 28 -20.51 -1.40 22.46
C ALA A 28 -20.13 0.05 22.81
N SER A 29 -20.03 0.95 21.83
CA SER A 29 -19.62 2.33 22.08
C SER A 29 -20.77 3.18 22.64
N ILE A 30 -20.45 4.05 23.61
CA ILE A 30 -21.42 4.97 24.22
C ILE A 30 -21.88 6.03 23.21
N TYR A 31 -21.04 6.35 22.23
CA TYR A 31 -21.32 7.37 21.23
C TYR A 31 -21.98 6.77 19.99
N SER A 32 -23.15 7.30 19.60
CA SER A 32 -23.90 6.82 18.41
C SER A 32 -23.11 6.89 17.09
N LYS A 33 -22.12 7.79 16.97
CA LYS A 33 -21.24 7.92 15.79
C LYS A 33 -19.81 8.13 16.26
N TYR A 34 -19.10 7.04 16.55
CA TYR A 34 -17.68 7.08 16.88
C TYR A 34 -16.82 6.74 15.66
N GLU A 35 -15.95 7.66 15.26
CA GLU A 35 -14.96 7.39 14.21
C GLU A 35 -13.74 6.69 14.79
N LEU A 36 -13.53 5.43 14.40
CA LEU A 36 -12.36 4.66 14.82
C LEU A 36 -11.07 5.29 14.27
N PRO A 37 -10.12 5.69 15.14
CA PRO A 37 -8.89 6.32 14.68
C PRO A 37 -7.96 5.36 13.92
N LYS A 38 -6.98 5.94 13.23
CA LYS A 38 -5.94 5.22 12.47
C LYS A 38 -4.58 5.35 13.13
N ALA A 39 -3.85 4.25 13.17
CA ALA A 39 -2.45 4.20 13.53
C ALA A 39 -1.58 4.54 12.31
N TYR A 40 -0.64 5.47 12.50
CA TYR A 40 0.29 5.92 11.47
C TYR A 40 1.72 5.57 11.88
N GLN A 41 2.40 4.78 11.06
CA GLN A 41 3.79 4.39 11.32
C GLN A 41 4.65 4.52 10.07
N LYS A 42 5.82 5.16 10.20
CA LYS A 42 6.85 5.15 9.16
C LYS A 42 7.87 4.07 9.45
N CYS A 43 7.79 2.97 8.71
CA CYS A 43 8.69 1.82 8.85
C CYS A 43 9.96 2.02 8.02
N PHE A 44 11.11 1.76 8.65
CA PHE A 44 12.42 1.77 8.01
C PHE A 44 12.98 0.36 7.97
N TYR A 45 13.28 -0.13 6.75
CA TYR A 45 13.82 -1.47 6.57
C TYR A 45 15.26 -1.42 6.06
N CYS A 46 16.06 -2.35 6.58
CA CYS A 46 17.32 -2.73 5.97
C CYS A 46 17.07 -3.50 4.65
N VAL A 47 18.05 -3.56 3.74
CA VAL A 47 17.86 -4.21 2.42
C VAL A 47 17.55 -5.70 2.57
N SER A 48 18.27 -6.42 3.45
CA SER A 48 18.01 -7.84 3.71
C SER A 48 16.61 -8.07 4.31
N CYS A 49 16.22 -7.26 5.30
CA CYS A 49 14.89 -7.27 5.93
C CYS A 49 13.77 -7.12 4.90
N ALA A 50 13.94 -6.19 3.97
CA ALA A 50 12.94 -5.87 2.96
C ALA A 50 12.81 -6.97 1.90
N CYS A 51 13.92 -7.62 1.53
CA CYS A 51 13.91 -8.78 0.63
C CYS A 51 13.28 -10.00 1.32
N HIS A 52 13.65 -10.28 2.57
CA HIS A 52 13.13 -11.41 3.34
C HIS A 52 11.60 -11.32 3.53
N ARG A 53 11.09 -10.14 3.90
CA ARG A 53 9.65 -9.88 4.05
C ARG A 53 8.92 -9.63 2.71
N ARG A 54 9.61 -9.80 1.58
CA ARG A 54 9.07 -9.62 0.22
C ARG A 54 8.47 -8.23 -0.06
N ILE A 55 8.93 -7.21 0.67
CA ILE A 55 8.54 -5.80 0.47
C ILE A 55 9.16 -5.27 -0.83
N VAL A 56 10.40 -5.67 -1.11
CA VAL A 56 11.08 -5.45 -2.39
C VAL A 56 11.53 -6.80 -2.95
N ARG A 57 11.66 -6.86 -4.28
CA ARG A 57 12.13 -8.05 -5.00
C ARG A 57 13.18 -7.65 -6.02
N VAL A 58 14.05 -8.58 -6.38
CA VAL A 58 15.02 -8.39 -7.46
C VAL A 58 14.26 -8.22 -8.78
N ARG A 59 14.65 -7.23 -9.58
CA ARG A 59 14.07 -6.94 -10.91
C ARG A 59 15.15 -7.12 -11.99
N SER A 60 14.73 -7.34 -13.24
CA SER A 60 15.64 -7.39 -14.40
C SER A 60 16.41 -6.08 -14.57
N ARG A 61 17.58 -6.13 -15.22
CA ARG A 61 18.50 -4.97 -15.36
C ARG A 61 17.80 -3.75 -15.96
N VAL A 62 16.97 -3.96 -16.98
CA VAL A 62 16.20 -2.89 -17.65
C VAL A 62 15.19 -2.26 -16.68
N VAL A 63 14.41 -3.09 -15.97
CA VAL A 63 13.31 -2.62 -15.11
C VAL A 63 13.81 -2.00 -13.79
N ARG A 64 15.06 -2.26 -13.37
CA ARG A 64 15.66 -1.62 -12.18
C ARG A 64 15.69 -0.09 -12.27
N ARG A 65 15.79 0.46 -13.49
CA ARG A 65 15.78 1.92 -13.72
C ARG A 65 14.41 2.56 -13.50
N VAL A 66 13.34 1.76 -13.49
CA VAL A 66 11.98 2.25 -13.24
C VAL A 66 11.83 2.60 -11.76
N ARG A 67 11.68 3.91 -11.49
CA ARG A 67 11.53 4.49 -10.14
C ARG A 67 10.08 4.79 -9.75
N VAL A 68 9.12 4.61 -10.65
CA VAL A 68 7.70 4.84 -10.34
C VAL A 68 7.09 3.68 -9.54
N PRO A 69 6.18 3.95 -8.59
CA PRO A 69 5.46 2.91 -7.86
C PRO A 69 4.47 2.16 -8.75
N LEU A 70 4.12 0.93 -8.36
CA LEU A 70 3.28 0.03 -9.16
C LEU A 70 1.85 0.56 -9.37
N PHE A 71 1.26 1.22 -8.38
CA PHE A 71 -0.13 1.69 -8.48
C PHE A 71 -0.36 2.67 -9.64
N LEU A 72 0.65 3.50 -9.97
CA LEU A 72 0.58 4.41 -11.12
C LEU A 72 0.59 3.65 -12.46
N LYS A 73 1.29 2.51 -12.53
CA LYS A 73 1.26 1.65 -13.73
C LYS A 73 -0.10 0.99 -13.89
N LEU A 74 -0.61 0.40 -12.80
CA LEU A 74 -1.90 -0.28 -12.79
C LEU A 74 -3.07 0.66 -13.13
N GLN A 75 -3.01 1.92 -12.69
CA GLN A 75 -4.03 2.92 -13.04
C GLN A 75 -4.03 3.23 -14.54
N ARG A 76 -2.85 3.35 -15.17
CA ARG A 76 -2.73 3.58 -16.62
C ARG A 76 -3.24 2.39 -17.42
N GLU A 77 -2.79 1.19 -17.09
CA GLU A 77 -3.22 -0.05 -17.74
C GLU A 77 -4.75 -0.24 -17.65
N ARG A 78 -5.35 0.05 -16.48
CA ARG A 78 -6.81 0.02 -16.30
C ARG A 78 -7.54 1.07 -17.13
N ALA A 79 -6.96 2.26 -17.33
CA ALA A 79 -7.57 3.31 -18.15
C ALA A 79 -7.55 2.94 -19.64
N GLU A 80 -6.43 2.41 -20.12
CA GLU A 80 -6.26 1.90 -21.49
C GLU A 80 -7.24 0.75 -21.79
N GLN A 81 -7.42 -0.18 -20.84
CA GLN A 81 -8.41 -1.26 -20.98
C GLN A 81 -9.85 -0.74 -21.13
N ARG A 82 -10.22 0.31 -20.38
CA ARG A 82 -11.56 0.92 -20.49
C ARG A 82 -11.77 1.59 -21.85
N GLN A 83 -10.75 2.26 -22.39
CA GLN A 83 -10.81 2.87 -23.72
C GLN A 83 -10.96 1.82 -24.82
N ASN A 84 -10.19 0.73 -24.73
CA ASN A 84 -10.28 -0.37 -25.69
C ASN A 84 -11.61 -1.14 -25.61
N GLN A 85 -12.23 -1.21 -24.43
CA GLN A 85 -13.58 -1.78 -24.26
C GLN A 85 -14.66 -0.86 -24.85
N ALA A 86 -14.55 0.45 -24.69
CA ALA A 86 -15.47 1.42 -25.29
C ALA A 86 -15.42 1.35 -26.83
N GLN A 87 -14.22 1.31 -27.41
CA GLN A 87 -14.02 1.19 -28.86
C GLN A 87 -14.44 -0.16 -29.46
N LYS A 88 -14.58 -1.21 -28.64
CA LYS A 88 -15.06 -2.53 -29.08
C LYS A 88 -16.57 -2.68 -29.05
N ASN A 89 -17.24 -1.82 -28.29
CA ASN A 89 -18.69 -1.81 -28.14
C ASN A 89 -19.38 -0.80 -29.07
N GLU A 90 -18.58 -0.06 -29.83
CA GLU A 90 -18.95 0.71 -31.03
C GLU A 90 -18.74 -0.17 -32.28
#